data_AF-A0A4U9D7J2-F1
#
_entry.id   AF-A0A4U9D7J2-F1
#
_cell.length_a   1.000
_cell.length_b   1.000
_cell.length_c   1.000
_cell.angle_alpha   90.00
_cell.angle_beta   90.00
_cell.angle_gamma   90.00
#
_symmetry.space_group_name_H-M   'P 1'
#
loop_
_entity.id
_entity.type
_entity.pdbx_description
1 polymer ?
#
loop_
_entity_poly.entity_id
_entity_poly.type
_entity_poly.pdbx_seq_one_letter_code
_entity_poly.pdbx_strand_id
1 'polypeptide(L)'
;MVTTYDRSQLIDRAIDNLSMKLLEEFIVVALVCALFLWHLHSALVAIISLPLGLCFAFIMMHFQGLNANIMSLGGIAIAVGAMVDAAIVMIEKRPQAAGGVGSSASRRAAR
;
A
#
# COMPACT_ATOMS: atom_id res chain seq x y z
N MET A 1 21.66 20.85 42.49
CA MET A 1 22.08 21.04 41.08
C MET A 1 21.33 20.01 40.27
N VAL A 2 20.53 20.49 39.31
CA VAL A 2 19.66 19.69 38.46
C VAL A 2 20.49 18.59 37.83
N THR A 3 20.13 17.34 38.09
CA THR A 3 20.59 16.20 37.32
C THR A 3 20.16 16.47 35.88
N THR A 4 21.12 16.86 35.04
CA THR A 4 20.95 16.86 33.59
C THR A 4 20.58 15.43 33.23
N TYR A 5 19.27 15.17 33.18
CA TYR A 5 18.72 13.93 32.67
C TYR A 5 19.23 13.84 31.24
N ASP A 6 20.13 12.88 31.05
CA ASP A 6 20.94 12.68 29.87
C ASP A 6 20.01 12.38 28.70
N ARG A 7 19.58 13.44 28.00
CA ARG A 7 18.72 13.30 26.81
C ARG A 7 19.44 12.55 25.70
N SER A 8 20.78 12.42 25.76
CA SER A 8 21.55 11.60 24.83
C SER A 8 21.14 10.14 24.93
N GLN A 9 20.97 9.56 26.13
CA GLN A 9 20.60 8.14 26.25
C GLN A 9 19.20 7.78 25.69
N LEU A 10 18.28 8.74 25.61
CA LEU A 10 16.98 8.56 24.96
C LEU A 10 17.08 8.76 23.45
N ILE A 11 17.92 9.69 22.99
CA ILE A 11 18.18 9.95 21.58
C ILE A 11 18.96 8.77 20.98
N ASP A 12 20.01 8.30 21.64
CA ASP A 12 20.80 7.14 21.22
C ASP A 12 19.93 5.88 21.15
N ARG A 13 19.04 5.65 22.13
CA ARG A 13 18.09 4.53 22.07
C ARG A 13 16.99 4.68 21.01
N ALA A 14 16.55 5.91 20.71
CA ALA A 14 15.61 6.16 19.63
C ALA A 14 16.27 5.95 18.25
N ILE A 15 17.54 6.37 18.09
CA ILE A 15 18.33 6.16 16.88
C ILE A 15 18.61 4.67 16.66
N ASP A 16 19.00 3.93 17.72
CA ASP A 16 19.22 2.49 17.63
C ASP A 16 17.93 1.73 17.28
N ASN A 17 16.80 2.14 17.86
CA ASN A 17 15.51 1.57 17.51
C ASN A 17 15.10 1.90 16.07
N LEU A 18 15.29 3.13 15.60
CA LEU A 18 14.97 3.51 14.23
C LEU A 18 15.84 2.78 13.22
N SER A 19 17.15 2.71 13.47
CA SER A 19 18.09 2.05 12.56
C SER A 19 17.80 0.56 12.46
N MET A 20 17.49 -0.10 13.59
CA MET A 20 17.10 -1.50 13.60
C MET A 20 15.76 -1.72 12.90
N LYS A 21 14.78 -0.82 13.10
CA LYS A 21 13.47 -0.90 12.44
C LYS A 21 13.55 -0.69 10.93
N LEU A 22 14.38 0.25 10.46
CA LEU A 22 14.61 0.47 9.04
C LEU A 22 15.28 -0.74 8.38
N LEU A 23 16.25 -1.36 9.05
CA LEU A 23 16.92 -2.54 8.52
C LEU A 23 15.95 -3.73 8.44
N GLU A 24 15.15 -3.94 9.50
CA GLU A 24 14.13 -4.98 9.56
C GLU A 24 13.10 -4.79 8.44
N GLU A 25 12.63 -3.56 8.21
CA GLU A 25 11.69 -3.22 7.14
C GLU A 25 12.32 -3.41 5.74
N PHE A 26 13.57 -2.98 5.55
CA PHE A 26 14.29 -3.13 4.29
C PHE A 26 14.48 -4.60 3.90
N ILE A 27 14.81 -5.46 4.86
CA ILE A 27 14.98 -6.91 4.64
C ILE A 27 13.65 -7.54 4.24
N VAL A 28 12.55 -7.21 4.92
CA VAL A 28 11.22 -7.74 4.59
C VAL A 28 10.81 -7.32 3.18
N VAL A 29 11.03 -6.06 2.80
CA VAL A 29 10.73 -5.56 1.45
C VAL A 29 11.59 -6.28 0.40
N ALA A 30 12.89 -6.45 0.63
CA ALA A 30 13.79 -7.13 -0.29
C ALA A 30 13.40 -8.60 -0.50
N LEU A 31 12.98 -9.29 0.57
CA LEU A 31 12.60 -10.71 0.53
C LEU A 31 11.26 -10.90 -0.19
N VAL A 32 10.30 -10.01 0.06
CA VAL A 32 9.04 -9.93 -0.68
C VAL A 32 9.33 -9.70 -2.17
N CYS A 33 10.19 -8.74 -2.52
CA CYS A 33 10.61 -8.52 -3.91
C CYS A 33 11.25 -9.76 -4.55
N ALA A 34 12.13 -10.48 -3.85
CA ALA A 34 12.82 -11.66 -4.39
C ALA A 34 11.89 -12.86 -4.62
N LEU A 35 10.98 -13.14 -3.68
CA LEU A 35 10.00 -14.24 -3.77
C LEU A 35 9.06 -14.09 -4.97
N PHE A 36 8.92 -12.85 -5.42
CA PHE A 36 7.93 -12.46 -6.40
C PHE A 36 8.38 -12.46 -7.86
N LEU A 37 9.69 -12.50 -8.15
CA LEU A 37 10.17 -12.75 -9.52
C LEU A 37 9.84 -14.17 -10.03
N TRP A 38 9.32 -15.07 -9.18
CA TRP A 38 9.26 -16.51 -9.48
C TRP A 38 7.90 -17.07 -9.94
N HIS A 39 6.73 -16.39 -9.80
CA HIS A 39 5.46 -17.12 -10.08
C HIS A 39 4.19 -16.44 -10.62
N LEU A 40 3.82 -15.17 -10.38
CA LEU A 40 2.39 -14.78 -10.58
C LEU A 40 2.13 -13.26 -10.77
N HIS A 41 2.79 -12.63 -11.75
CA HIS A 41 2.87 -11.18 -12.01
C HIS A 41 1.63 -10.31 -11.65
N SER A 42 0.38 -10.77 -11.83
CA SER A 42 -0.84 -9.99 -11.53
C SER A 42 -1.30 -10.00 -10.07
N ALA A 43 -1.35 -11.16 -9.40
CA ALA A 43 -1.86 -11.27 -8.02
C ALA A 43 -0.86 -10.72 -6.98
N LEU A 44 0.38 -10.73 -7.41
CA LEU A 44 1.57 -10.37 -6.68
C LEU A 44 1.65 -8.89 -6.32
N VAL A 45 1.31 -8.04 -7.29
CA VAL A 45 1.21 -6.59 -7.10
C VAL A 45 0.18 -6.26 -6.02
N ALA A 46 -0.98 -6.93 -6.02
CA ALA A 46 -2.04 -6.67 -5.05
C ALA A 46 -1.63 -7.01 -3.60
N ILE A 47 -0.93 -8.15 -3.42
CA ILE A 47 -0.47 -8.59 -2.09
C ILE A 47 0.62 -7.68 -1.52
N ILE A 48 1.43 -7.02 -2.37
CA ILE A 48 2.44 -6.04 -1.94
C ILE A 48 1.84 -4.66 -1.72
N SER A 49 0.90 -4.24 -2.58
CA SER A 49 0.29 -2.91 -2.48
C SER A 49 -0.50 -2.73 -1.19
N LEU A 50 -1.04 -3.82 -0.63
CA LEU A 50 -1.81 -3.79 0.62
C LEU A 50 -0.94 -3.42 1.85
N PRO A 51 0.17 -4.11 2.17
CA PRO A 51 1.06 -3.72 3.27
C PRO A 51 1.75 -2.37 3.00
N LEU A 52 2.16 -2.07 1.77
CA LEU A 52 2.76 -0.78 1.44
C LEU A 52 1.78 0.39 1.66
N GLY A 53 0.53 0.25 1.20
CA GLY A 53 -0.50 1.27 1.39
C GLY A 53 -0.82 1.49 2.88
N LEU A 54 -0.84 0.41 3.66
CA LEU A 54 -1.06 0.49 5.10
C LEU A 54 0.12 1.15 5.83
N CYS A 55 1.37 0.80 5.50
CA CYS A 55 2.56 1.47 6.01
C CYS A 55 2.52 2.97 5.69
N PHE A 56 2.18 3.34 4.45
CA PHE A 56 2.10 4.74 4.04
C PHE A 56 1.00 5.50 4.82
N ALA A 57 -0.14 4.87 5.06
CA ALA A 57 -1.21 5.45 5.88
C ALA A 57 -0.76 5.69 7.33
N PHE A 58 -0.04 4.74 7.93
CA PHE A 58 0.51 4.91 9.28
C PHE A 58 1.61 5.98 9.35
N ILE A 59 2.48 6.06 8.33
CA ILE A 59 3.52 7.11 8.23
C ILE A 59 2.86 8.49 8.15
N MET A 60 1.80 8.65 7.35
CA MET A 60 1.07 9.92 7.24
C MET A 60 0.30 10.28 8.51
N MET A 61 -0.29 9.30 9.22
CA MET A 61 -0.87 9.54 10.54
C MET A 61 0.18 10.03 11.53
N HIS A 62 1.35 9.40 11.55
CA HIS A 62 2.45 9.78 12.44
C HIS A 62 2.96 11.20 12.14
N PHE A 63 3.10 11.57 10.86
CA PHE A 63 3.49 12.94 10.45
C PHE A 63 2.49 14.01 10.88
N GLN A 64 1.19 13.68 10.92
CA GLN A 64 0.14 14.58 11.38
C GLN A 64 -0.07 14.54 12.91
N GLY A 65 0.70 13.73 13.63
CA GLY A 65 0.54 13.53 15.08
C GLY A 65 -0.76 12.82 15.45
N LEU A 66 -1.40 12.14 14.50
CA LEU A 66 -2.66 11.44 14.69
C LEU A 66 -2.41 10.05 15.27
N ASN A 67 -3.14 9.71 16.32
CA ASN A 67 -3.07 8.39 16.95
C ASN A 67 -3.87 7.35 16.16
N ALA A 68 -3.37 6.12 16.11
CA ALA A 68 -4.04 4.97 15.51
C ALA A 68 -5.25 4.53 16.34
N ASN A 69 -6.34 5.29 16.25
CA ASN A 69 -7.62 4.98 16.88
C ASN A 69 -8.49 4.11 15.97
N ILE A 70 -9.41 3.33 16.54
CA ILE A 70 -10.36 2.43 15.86
C ILE A 70 -11.14 3.15 14.75
N MET A 71 -11.53 4.41 14.98
CA MET A 71 -12.21 5.22 13.95
C MET A 71 -11.32 5.47 12.72
N SER A 72 -10.03 5.78 12.93
CA SER A 72 -9.09 6.00 11.84
C SER A 72 -8.64 4.71 11.19
N LEU A 73 -8.41 3.66 11.98
CA LEU A 73 -8.05 2.33 11.49
C LEU A 73 -9.17 1.77 10.58
N GLY A 74 -10.43 1.98 10.97
CA GLY A 74 -11.61 1.63 10.18
C GLY A 74 -11.68 2.40 8.86
N GLY A 75 -11.38 3.70 8.86
CA GLY A 75 -11.31 4.51 7.64
C GLY A 75 -10.21 4.06 6.68
N ILE A 76 -9.01 3.77 7.22
CA ILE A 76 -7.88 3.27 6.44
C ILE A 76 -8.19 1.90 5.83
N ALA A 77 -8.82 1.00 6.58
CA ALA A 77 -9.20 -0.33 6.09
C ALA A 77 -10.18 -0.25 4.89
N ILE A 78 -11.19 0.61 4.96
CA ILE A 78 -12.15 0.82 3.86
C ILE A 78 -11.45 1.44 2.64
N ALA A 79 -10.64 2.48 2.86
CA ALA A 79 -9.95 3.19 1.78
C ALA A 79 -8.95 2.29 1.04
N VAL A 80 -8.13 1.53 1.77
CA VAL A 80 -7.16 0.60 1.19
C VAL A 80 -7.87 -0.53 0.45
N GLY A 81 -8.97 -1.07 1.01
CA GLY A 81 -9.77 -2.10 0.35
C GLY A 81 -10.31 -1.67 -1.01
N ALA A 82 -10.92 -0.47 -1.08
CA ALA A 82 -11.44 0.07 -2.34
C ALA A 82 -10.33 0.40 -3.36
N MET A 83 -9.17 0.89 -2.89
CA MET A 83 -8.02 1.16 -3.75
C MET A 83 -7.45 -0.11 -4.38
N VAL A 84 -7.28 -1.17 -3.58
CA VAL A 84 -6.72 -2.44 -4.04
C VAL A 84 -7.69 -3.16 -4.97
N ASP A 85 -9.00 -3.14 -4.70
CA ASP A 85 -10.02 -3.69 -5.59
C ASP A 85 -9.95 -3.05 -6.99
N ALA A 86 -9.86 -1.72 -7.05
CA ALA A 86 -9.71 -0.99 -8.32
C ALA A 86 -8.40 -1.34 -9.05
N ALA A 87 -7.29 -1.52 -8.31
CA ALA A 87 -6.01 -1.91 -8.87
C ALA A 87 -6.04 -3.34 -9.44
N ILE A 88 -6.66 -4.29 -8.72
CA ILE A 88 -6.83 -5.68 -9.17
C ILE A 88 -7.68 -5.71 -10.45
N VAL A 89 -8.83 -5.03 -10.45
CA VAL A 89 -9.72 -4.97 -11.63
C VAL A 89 -9.01 -4.41 -12.87
N MET A 90 -8.11 -3.44 -12.69
CA MET A 90 -7.31 -2.87 -13.78
C MET A 90 -6.29 -3.89 -14.33
N ILE A 91 -5.64 -4.65 -13.45
CA ILE A 91 -4.61 -5.64 -13.78
C ILE A 91 -5.20 -6.92 -14.39
N GLU A 92 -6.38 -7.34 -13.92
CA GLU A 92 -7.06 -8.55 -14.40
C GLU A 92 -7.85 -8.30 -15.70
N LYS A 93 -8.11 -7.04 -16.06
CA LYS A 93 -8.83 -6.71 -17.29
C LYS A 93 -8.00 -7.09 -18.52
N ARG A 94 -8.37 -8.20 -19.14
CA ARG A 94 -8.01 -8.51 -20.53
C ARG A 94 -8.54 -7.39 -21.44
N PRO A 95 -7.73 -6.78 -22.33
CA PRO A 95 -8.21 -5.81 -23.31
C PRO A 95 -9.14 -6.51 -24.32
N GLN A 96 -10.43 -6.65 -24.00
CA GLN A 96 -11.38 -7.39 -24.85
C GLN A 96 -12.35 -6.50 -25.64
N ALA A 97 -12.21 -5.17 -25.63
CA ALA A 97 -13.12 -4.32 -26.40
C ALA A 97 -12.51 -3.00 -26.87
N ALA A 98 -11.44 -3.07 -27.66
CA ALA A 98 -11.13 -2.03 -28.65
C ALA A 98 -11.79 -2.35 -30.00
N GLY A 99 -13.01 -2.87 -29.99
CA GLY A 99 -13.80 -3.18 -31.18
C GLY A 99 -15.26 -3.35 -30.83
N GLY A 100 -16.10 -2.36 -31.15
CA GLY A 100 -17.55 -2.52 -31.02
C GLY A 100 -18.40 -1.25 -30.91
N VAL A 101 -17.82 -0.08 -30.66
CA VAL A 101 -18.60 1.17 -30.66
C VAL A 101 -18.62 1.73 -32.08
N GLY A 102 -19.47 1.16 -32.95
CA GLY A 102 -19.64 1.71 -34.29
C GLY A 102 -20.49 0.95 -35.32
N SER A 103 -21.12 -0.20 -35.05
CA SER A 103 -21.86 -0.91 -36.14
C SER A 103 -23.24 -1.52 -35.81
N SER A 104 -23.74 -1.38 -34.58
CA SER A 104 -25.04 -1.97 -34.19
C SER A 104 -26.25 -1.03 -34.32
N ALA A 105 -26.05 0.26 -34.58
CA ALA A 105 -27.16 1.21 -34.77
C ALA A 105 -27.78 1.17 -36.19
N SER A 106 -27.11 0.59 -37.19
CA SER A 106 -27.57 0.62 -38.59
C SER A 106 -28.44 -0.59 -39.00
N ARG A 107 -28.39 -1.72 -38.27
CA ARG A 107 -29.12 -2.95 -38.64
C ARG A 107 -30.58 -3.00 -38.20
N ARG A 108 -31.06 -2.03 -37.40
CA ARG A 108 -32.43 -2.00 -36.90
C ARG A 108 -33.36 -1.05 -37.68
N ALA A 109 -32.82 -0.29 -38.64
CA ALA A 109 -33.59 0.58 -39.52
C ALA A 109 -33.90 -0.05 -40.89
N ALA A 110 -33.48 -1.31 -41.12
CA ALA A 110 -33.67 -2.03 -42.39
C ALA A 110 -34.55 -3.30 -42.24
N ARG A 111 -35.39 -3.36 -41.21
CA ARG A 111 -36.43 -4.39 -41.03
C ARG A 111 -37.73 -3.79 -40.58
#